data_AF-A0AAD5Y5H5-F1
#
_entry.id   AF-A0AAD5Y5H5-F1
#
_cell.length_a   1.000
_cell.length_b   1.000
_cell.length_c   1.000
_cell.angle_alpha   90.00
_cell.angle_beta   90.00
_cell.angle_gamma   90.00
#
_symmetry.space_group_name_H-M   'P 1'
#
loop_
_entity.id
_entity.type
_entity.pdbx_description
1 polymer ?
#
loop_
_entity_poly.entity_id
_entity_poly.type
_entity_poly.pdbx_seq_one_letter_code
_entity_poly.pdbx_strand_id
1 'polypeptide(L)'
;MRDRPASPTKKQKRFLAVPSFITPQDLHQYLKDPAHVAGRDYLVVDVRDTDFAGGNIIGCKNIPAHHFNDEMEITAIHDELKTVGKLFFHCALSQVRGPRCAQKYCTFINQASGHFEQEIVILRGGFEEFKGLYGRDKSVVENISYGY
;
A
#
# COMPACT_ATOMS: atom_id res chain seq x y z
N MET A 1 -31.74 -3.84 46.86
CA MET A 1 -30.87 -4.14 45.71
C MET A 1 -30.85 -2.90 44.85
N ARG A 2 -29.69 -2.24 44.68
CA ARG A 2 -29.57 -0.99 43.90
C ARG A 2 -29.03 -1.36 42.52
N ASP A 3 -29.89 -1.27 41.51
CA ASP A 3 -29.48 -1.43 40.12
C ASP A 3 -28.47 -0.34 39.75
N ARG A 4 -27.32 -0.80 39.25
CA ARG A 4 -26.24 0.06 38.76
C ARG A 4 -26.57 0.38 37.29
N PRO A 5 -26.67 1.65 36.87
CA PRO A 5 -26.96 1.95 35.47
C PRO A 5 -25.78 1.50 34.60
N ALA A 6 -26.10 0.78 33.52
CA ALA A 6 -25.15 0.37 32.51
C ALA A 6 -24.46 1.61 31.90
N SER A 7 -23.14 1.56 31.81
CA SER A 7 -22.31 2.60 31.21
C SER A 7 -22.66 2.76 29.73
N PRO A 8 -22.78 3.99 29.18
CA PRO A 8 -23.05 4.17 27.77
C PRO A 8 -21.84 3.70 26.96
N THR A 9 -22.02 2.63 26.17
CA THR A 9 -21.05 2.21 25.15
C THR A 9 -20.89 3.37 24.16
N LYS A 10 -19.73 4.03 24.18
CA LYS A 10 -19.36 5.02 23.17
C LYS A 10 -19.50 4.34 21.81
N LYS A 11 -20.39 4.84 20.94
CA LYS A 11 -20.41 4.46 19.52
C LYS A 11 -19.05 4.85 18.93
N GLN A 12 -18.15 3.88 18.79
CA GLN A 12 -16.86 4.06 18.14
C GLN A 12 -17.14 4.50 16.69
N LYS A 13 -16.70 5.68 16.29
CA LYS A 13 -16.82 6.11 14.88
C LYS A 13 -16.06 5.10 14.01
N ARG A 14 -16.76 4.40 13.12
CA ARG A 14 -16.15 3.56 12.09
C ARG A 14 -15.56 4.49 11.04
N PHE A 15 -14.23 4.59 11.00
CA PHE A 15 -13.54 5.23 9.89
C PHE A 15 -13.37 4.18 8.79
N LEU A 16 -13.90 4.48 7.60
CA LEU A 16 -13.70 3.63 6.42
C LEU A 16 -12.35 3.99 5.80
N ALA A 17 -11.54 2.97 5.51
CA ALA A 17 -10.34 3.13 4.71
C ALA A 17 -10.73 3.57 3.30
N VAL A 18 -10.16 4.68 2.86
CA VAL A 18 -10.23 5.16 1.48
C VAL A 18 -8.81 5.47 1.03
N PRO A 19 -8.43 5.11 -0.21
CA PRO A 19 -7.08 5.34 -0.67
C PRO A 19 -6.84 6.84 -0.89
N SER A 20 -5.71 7.33 -0.40
CA SER A 20 -5.19 8.67 -0.72
C SER A 20 -4.14 8.58 -1.83
N PHE A 21 -3.53 9.72 -2.21
CA PHE A 21 -2.47 9.76 -3.21
C PHE A 21 -1.23 10.46 -2.68
N ILE A 22 -0.06 10.01 -3.12
CA ILE A 22 1.25 10.61 -2.83
C ILE A 22 2.00 10.91 -4.14
N THR A 23 2.81 11.97 -4.13
CA THR A 23 3.70 12.29 -5.26
C THR A 23 4.97 11.44 -5.20
N PRO A 24 5.70 11.25 -6.33
CA PRO A 24 7.01 10.61 -6.31
C PRO A 24 8.01 11.30 -5.36
N GLN A 25 7.98 12.63 -5.28
CA GLN A 25 8.84 13.45 -4.42
C GLN A 25 8.58 13.17 -2.94
N ASP A 26 7.31 13.19 -2.52
CA ASP A 26 6.95 12.94 -1.13
C ASP A 26 7.25 11.49 -0.74
N LEU A 27 7.00 10.52 -1.64
CA LEU A 27 7.37 9.13 -1.38
C LEU A 27 8.90 8.99 -1.26
N HIS A 28 9.68 9.62 -2.14
CA HIS A 28 11.14 9.60 -2.05
C HIS A 28 11.65 10.13 -0.70
N GLN A 29 11.09 11.25 -0.22
CA GLN A 29 11.42 11.79 1.10
C GLN A 29 11.00 10.81 2.22
N TYR A 30 9.80 10.25 2.13
CA TYR A 30 9.28 9.29 3.12
C TYR A 30 10.18 8.06 3.24
N LEU A 31 10.62 7.49 2.11
CA LEU A 31 11.50 6.30 2.08
C LEU A 31 12.90 6.56 2.65
N LYS A 32 13.36 7.81 2.66
CA LYS A 32 14.69 8.19 3.14
C LYS A 32 14.71 8.66 4.58
N ASP A 33 13.55 8.86 5.18
CA ASP A 33 13.44 9.24 6.58
C ASP A 33 13.65 8.00 7.48
N PRO A 34 14.73 7.98 8.30
CA PRO A 34 15.03 6.84 9.18
C PRO A 34 13.98 6.63 10.29
N ALA A 35 13.06 7.57 10.50
CA ALA A 35 11.93 7.39 11.41
C ALA A 35 10.92 6.34 10.91
N HIS A 36 10.88 6.07 9.60
CA HIS A 36 9.98 5.08 9.00
C HIS A 36 10.73 3.79 8.69
N VAL A 37 10.32 2.69 9.32
CA VAL A 37 10.94 1.37 9.12
C VAL A 37 10.13 0.55 8.12
N ALA A 38 10.75 0.17 7.00
CA ALA A 38 10.14 -0.70 6.00
C ALA A 38 9.72 -2.07 6.59
N GLY A 39 8.56 -2.58 6.19
CA GLY A 39 7.98 -3.84 6.67
C GLY A 39 7.31 -3.75 8.05
N ARG A 40 7.48 -2.64 8.79
CA ARG A 40 6.78 -2.35 10.05
C ARG A 40 5.86 -1.14 9.90
N ASP A 41 6.44 0.00 9.60
CA ASP A 41 5.71 1.27 9.56
C ASP A 41 5.11 1.49 8.16
N TYR A 42 5.77 1.00 7.12
CA TYR A 42 5.24 1.04 5.76
C TYR A 42 5.69 -0.14 4.89
N LEU A 43 4.98 -0.36 3.78
CA LEU A 43 5.40 -1.25 2.71
C LEU A 43 4.96 -0.68 1.35
N VAL A 44 5.83 -0.82 0.34
CA VAL A 44 5.48 -0.53 -1.06
C VAL A 44 4.94 -1.80 -1.70
N VAL A 45 3.74 -1.73 -2.27
CA VAL A 45 3.06 -2.83 -2.96
C VAL A 45 3.04 -2.53 -4.46
N ASP A 46 3.88 -3.24 -5.20
CA ASP A 46 3.96 -3.12 -6.65
C ASP A 46 3.03 -4.14 -7.31
N VAL A 47 1.97 -3.67 -7.96
CA VAL A 47 0.95 -4.54 -8.58
C VAL A 47 1.18 -4.82 -10.07
N ARG A 48 2.38 -4.54 -10.59
CA ARG A 48 2.82 -4.95 -11.92
C ARG A 48 2.91 -6.48 -12.03
N ASP A 49 2.84 -6.97 -13.26
CA ASP A 49 2.92 -8.39 -13.60
C ASP A 49 4.21 -8.68 -14.38
N THR A 50 4.13 -8.96 -15.68
CA THR A 50 5.31 -9.18 -16.52
C THR A 50 6.15 -7.91 -16.67
N ASP A 51 5.54 -6.74 -16.49
CA ASP A 51 6.19 -5.43 -16.51
C ASP A 51 6.83 -5.03 -15.18
N PHE A 52 6.91 -5.93 -14.20
CA PHE A 52 7.68 -5.72 -12.96
C PHE A 52 9.19 -5.71 -13.21
N ALA A 53 9.66 -6.54 -14.16
CA ALA A 53 11.08 -6.65 -14.48
C ALA A 53 11.68 -5.33 -15.02
N GLY A 54 12.97 -5.11 -14.78
CA GLY A 54 13.70 -3.92 -15.24
C GLY A 54 13.77 -2.77 -14.22
N GLY A 55 13.32 -3.01 -13.00
CA GLY A 55 13.53 -2.15 -11.84
C GLY A 55 12.30 -2.07 -10.95
N ASN A 56 12.52 -1.83 -9.66
CA ASN A 56 11.46 -1.62 -8.68
C ASN A 56 11.90 -0.68 -7.56
N ILE A 57 10.92 -0.16 -6.80
CA ILE A 57 11.19 0.60 -5.58
C ILE A 57 11.78 -0.37 -4.54
N ILE A 58 12.81 0.08 -3.83
CA ILE A 58 13.58 -0.74 -2.90
C ILE A 58 12.67 -1.41 -1.85
N GLY A 59 12.87 -2.71 -1.64
CA GLY A 59 12.14 -3.47 -0.62
C GLY A 59 10.62 -3.56 -0.86
N CYS A 60 10.14 -3.25 -2.06
CA CYS A 60 8.74 -3.43 -2.39
C CYS A 60 8.36 -4.91 -2.41
N LYS A 61 7.09 -5.19 -2.16
CA LYS A 61 6.50 -6.50 -2.37
C LYS A 61 5.75 -6.49 -3.70
N ASN A 62 6.14 -7.34 -4.63
CA ASN A 62 5.39 -7.51 -5.88
C ASN A 62 4.18 -8.42 -5.66
N ILE A 63 2.98 -7.86 -5.85
CA ILE A 63 1.71 -8.58 -5.76
C ILE A 63 0.91 -8.25 -7.02
N PRO A 64 1.04 -9.04 -8.10
CA PRO A 64 0.35 -8.77 -9.36
C PRO A 64 -1.15 -8.50 -9.20
N ALA A 65 -1.66 -7.53 -9.98
CA ALA A 65 -3.02 -7.01 -9.84
C ALA A 65 -4.13 -8.08 -9.92
N HIS A 66 -3.88 -9.21 -10.57
CA HIS A 66 -4.86 -10.29 -10.68
C HIS A 66 -5.18 -10.95 -9.32
N HIS A 67 -4.26 -10.93 -8.36
CA HIS A 67 -4.47 -11.50 -7.02
C HIS A 67 -5.48 -10.72 -6.16
N PHE A 68 -5.88 -9.53 -6.58
CA PHE A 68 -6.93 -8.74 -5.91
C PHE A 68 -8.33 -9.05 -6.45
N ASN A 69 -8.48 -10.01 -7.38
CA ASN A 69 -9.77 -10.40 -7.95
C ASN A 69 -10.44 -11.56 -7.21
N ASP A 70 -9.67 -12.38 -6.49
CA ASP A 70 -10.17 -13.52 -5.74
C ASP A 70 -10.22 -13.22 -4.24
N GLU A 71 -11.26 -13.72 -3.55
CA GLU A 71 -11.49 -13.45 -2.13
C GLU A 71 -10.48 -14.18 -1.23
N MET A 72 -10.07 -15.39 -1.60
CA MET A 72 -9.08 -16.14 -0.82
C MET A 72 -7.69 -15.51 -0.98
N GLU A 73 -7.34 -15.08 -2.18
CA GLU A 73 -6.06 -14.42 -2.44
C GLU A 73 -5.95 -13.07 -1.72
N ILE A 74 -6.98 -12.23 -1.79
CA ILE A 74 -6.97 -10.94 -1.08
C ILE A 74 -6.98 -11.12 0.45
N THR A 75 -7.60 -12.20 0.95
CA THR A 75 -7.52 -12.58 2.37
C THR A 75 -6.09 -12.94 2.76
N ALA A 76 -5.41 -13.77 1.97
CA ALA A 76 -4.01 -14.14 2.21
C ALA A 76 -3.08 -12.91 2.16
N ILE A 77 -3.30 -12.02 1.17
CA ILE A 77 -2.58 -10.73 1.08
C ILE A 77 -2.82 -9.90 2.34
N HIS A 78 -4.07 -9.81 2.81
CA HIS A 78 -4.36 -9.06 4.02
C HIS A 78 -3.71 -9.66 5.26
N ASP A 79 -3.76 -10.98 5.43
CA ASP A 79 -3.13 -11.65 6.57
C ASP A 79 -1.63 -11.41 6.66
N GLU A 80 -0.97 -11.28 5.51
CA GLU A 80 0.44 -10.91 5.45
C GLU A 80 0.68 -9.42 5.75
N LEU A 81 -0.17 -8.53 5.22
CA LEU A 81 0.06 -7.09 5.27
C LEU A 81 -0.54 -6.39 6.50
N LYS A 82 -1.46 -7.01 7.24
CA LYS A 82 -2.28 -6.38 8.28
C LYS A 82 -1.52 -5.74 9.44
N THR A 83 -0.27 -6.12 9.66
CA THR A 83 0.58 -5.54 10.71
C THR A 83 1.33 -4.28 10.27
N VAL A 84 1.30 -3.95 8.97
CA VAL A 84 2.00 -2.78 8.42
C VAL A 84 1.09 -1.55 8.47
N GLY A 85 1.58 -0.45 9.06
CA GLY A 85 0.78 0.76 9.27
C GLY A 85 0.37 1.49 7.98
N LYS A 86 1.24 1.51 6.97
CA LYS A 86 1.01 2.25 5.72
C LYS A 86 1.37 1.43 4.48
N LEU A 87 0.47 1.36 3.49
CA LEU A 87 0.69 0.63 2.25
C LEU A 87 0.67 1.58 1.04
N PHE A 88 1.79 1.62 0.31
CA PHE A 88 1.94 2.41 -0.91
C PHE A 88 1.74 1.53 -2.14
N PHE A 89 0.57 1.59 -2.75
CA PHE A 89 0.24 0.88 -3.98
C PHE A 89 0.71 1.64 -5.21
N HIS A 90 1.26 0.91 -6.19
CA HIS A 90 1.53 1.46 -7.51
C HIS A 90 1.50 0.38 -8.60
N CYS A 91 1.42 0.81 -9.86
CA CYS A 91 1.77 -0.05 -11.00
C CYS A 91 2.80 0.67 -11.89
N ALA A 92 2.80 0.43 -13.21
CA ALA A 92 3.66 1.16 -14.13
C ALA A 92 3.36 2.67 -14.14
N LEU A 93 2.10 3.03 -14.40
CA LEU A 93 1.64 4.43 -14.51
C LEU A 93 0.66 4.86 -13.40
N SER A 94 0.19 3.91 -12.59
CA SER A 94 -0.87 4.12 -11.58
C SER A 94 -2.18 4.73 -12.12
N GLN A 95 -2.53 4.45 -13.38
CA GLN A 95 -3.80 4.91 -13.99
C GLN A 95 -4.93 3.88 -13.90
N VAL A 96 -4.60 2.59 -13.79
CA VAL A 96 -5.58 1.48 -13.81
C VAL A 96 -5.33 0.49 -12.67
N ARG A 97 -4.28 -0.34 -12.80
CA ARG A 97 -4.00 -1.45 -11.86
C ARG A 97 -3.79 -0.97 -10.42
N GLY A 98 -2.92 0.03 -10.21
CA GLY A 98 -2.64 0.61 -8.89
C GLY A 98 -3.89 1.09 -8.15
N PRO A 99 -4.65 2.07 -8.68
CA PRO A 99 -5.87 2.55 -8.05
C PRO A 99 -6.93 1.45 -7.83
N ARG A 100 -7.09 0.54 -8.81
CA ARG A 100 -8.06 -0.57 -8.69
C ARG A 100 -7.72 -1.52 -7.56
N CYS A 101 -6.45 -1.91 -7.40
CA CYS A 101 -6.03 -2.82 -6.33
C CYS A 101 -6.14 -2.16 -4.96
N ALA A 102 -5.70 -0.90 -4.84
CA ALA A 102 -5.85 -0.13 -3.60
C ALA A 102 -7.33 -0.01 -3.17
N GLN A 103 -8.23 0.30 -4.12
CA GLN A 103 -9.66 0.40 -3.83
C GLN A 103 -10.25 -0.95 -3.41
N LYS A 104 -9.86 -2.04 -4.06
CA LYS A 104 -10.31 -3.39 -3.70
C LYS A 104 -9.84 -3.79 -2.30
N TYR A 105 -8.59 -3.51 -1.99
CA TYR A 105 -8.03 -3.75 -0.65
C TYR A 105 -8.76 -2.94 0.41
N CYS A 106 -9.01 -1.64 0.17
CA CYS A 106 -9.85 -0.80 1.04
C CYS A 106 -11.25 -1.38 1.25
N THR A 107 -11.92 -1.81 0.18
CA THR A 107 -13.26 -2.44 0.27
C THR A 107 -13.21 -3.69 1.14
N PHE A 108 -12.22 -4.56 0.92
CA PHE A 108 -12.02 -5.79 1.69
C PHE A 108 -11.82 -5.51 3.18
N ILE A 109 -10.88 -4.63 3.56
CA ILE A 109 -10.62 -4.34 4.98
C ILE A 109 -11.80 -3.62 5.66
N ASN A 110 -12.55 -2.79 4.92
CA ASN A 110 -13.76 -2.17 5.45
C ASN A 110 -14.86 -3.18 5.77
N GLN A 111 -14.92 -4.29 5.02
CA GLN A 111 -15.87 -5.39 5.23
C GLN A 111 -15.43 -6.33 6.35
N ALA A 112 -14.13 -6.65 6.42
CA ALA A 112 -13.60 -7.70 7.30
C ALA A 112 -13.70 -7.36 8.80
N SER A 113 -13.40 -6.12 9.23
CA SER A 113 -13.24 -5.86 10.69
C SER A 113 -13.68 -4.48 11.18
N GLY A 114 -14.11 -3.57 10.30
CA GLY A 114 -14.66 -2.25 10.68
C GLY A 114 -13.71 -1.28 11.40
N HIS A 115 -12.50 -1.69 11.78
CA HIS A 115 -11.47 -0.89 12.44
C HIS A 115 -10.08 -1.38 11.98
N PHE A 116 -9.55 -0.76 10.93
CA PHE A 116 -8.15 -0.92 10.56
C PHE A 116 -7.48 0.45 10.53
N GLU A 117 -6.35 0.55 11.21
CA GLU A 117 -5.52 1.77 11.24
C GLU A 117 -4.54 1.82 10.05
N GLN A 118 -4.70 0.93 9.07
CA GLN A 118 -3.83 0.92 7.89
C GLN A 118 -4.16 2.07 6.95
N GLU A 119 -3.14 2.89 6.65
CA GLU A 119 -3.24 3.96 5.67
C GLU A 119 -2.93 3.41 4.28
N ILE A 120 -3.88 3.52 3.35
CA ILE A 120 -3.72 3.04 1.97
C ILE A 120 -3.46 4.24 1.06
N VAL A 121 -2.37 4.21 0.32
CA VAL A 121 -1.89 5.35 -0.47
C VAL A 121 -1.51 4.87 -1.87
N ILE A 122 -1.83 5.66 -2.89
CA ILE A 122 -1.48 5.37 -4.29
C ILE A 122 -0.36 6.33 -4.73
N LEU A 123 0.74 5.79 -5.25
CA LEU A 123 1.80 6.58 -5.87
C LEU A 123 1.34 7.11 -7.23
N ARG A 124 1.26 8.43 -7.37
CA ARG A 124 0.99 9.11 -8.66
C ARG A 124 2.12 8.84 -9.64
N GLY A 125 1.77 8.68 -10.92
CA GLY A 125 2.75 8.41 -11.98
C GLY A 125 3.32 6.99 -12.01
N GLY A 126 3.06 6.20 -10.97
CA GLY A 126 3.55 4.84 -10.84
C GLY A 126 5.07 4.73 -10.83
N PHE A 127 5.56 3.54 -11.17
CA PHE A 127 6.98 3.27 -11.21
C PHE A 127 7.70 4.04 -12.33
N GLU A 128 7.04 4.31 -13.46
CA GLU A 128 7.68 5.01 -14.57
C GLU A 128 8.11 6.42 -14.21
N GLU A 129 7.22 7.19 -13.58
CA GLU A 129 7.55 8.54 -13.13
C GLU A 129 8.58 8.52 -12.00
N PHE A 130 8.41 7.63 -11.01
CA PHE A 130 9.36 7.47 -9.92
C PHE A 130 10.77 7.11 -10.41
N LYS A 131 10.87 6.16 -11.34
CA LYS A 131 12.12 5.78 -12.00
C LYS A 131 12.69 6.93 -12.84
N GLY A 132 11.86 7.70 -13.53
CA GLY A 132 12.31 8.88 -14.29
C GLY A 132 13.04 9.90 -13.42
N LEU A 133 12.58 10.09 -12.19
CA LEU A 133 13.16 11.03 -11.23
C LEU A 133 14.32 10.43 -10.42
N TYR A 134 14.17 9.18 -9.96
CA TYR A 134 15.04 8.57 -8.94
C TYR A 134 15.67 7.25 -9.35
N GLY A 135 15.57 6.84 -10.61
CA GLY A 135 16.09 5.54 -11.09
C GLY A 135 17.62 5.39 -11.01
N ARG A 136 18.35 6.46 -10.70
CA ARG A 136 19.80 6.43 -10.40
C ARG A 136 20.12 6.39 -8.90
N ASP A 137 19.14 6.69 -8.04
CA ASP A 137 19.28 6.65 -6.58
C ASP A 137 19.09 5.21 -6.09
N LYS A 138 20.20 4.50 -5.92
CA LYS A 138 20.22 3.11 -5.45
C LYS A 138 19.72 2.94 -4.01
N SER A 139 19.54 4.03 -3.26
CA SER A 139 18.95 3.94 -1.92
C SER A 139 17.43 3.81 -1.94
N VAL A 140 16.78 4.05 -3.09
CA VAL A 140 15.31 3.98 -3.22
C VAL A 140 14.84 3.12 -4.39
N VAL A 141 15.73 2.76 -5.32
CA VAL A 141 15.43 1.93 -6.49
C VAL A 141 16.45 0.80 -6.60
N GLU A 142 15.97 -0.40 -6.88
CA GLU A 142 16.79 -1.60 -7.07
C GLU A 142 16.43 -2.36 -8.36
N ASN A 143 17.21 -3.38 -8.70
CA ASN A 143 16.99 -4.28 -9.85
C ASN A 143 16.86 -3.58 -11.22
N ILE A 144 17.41 -2.38 -11.35
CA ILE A 144 17.41 -1.65 -12.63
C ILE A 144 18.28 -2.42 -13.62
N SER A 145 17.65 -2.85 -14.71
CA SER A 145 18.36 -3.34 -15.90
C SER A 145 18.52 -2.19 -16.88
N TYR A 146 19.77 -1.80 -17.12
CA TYR A 146 20.14 -1.00 -18.28
C TYR A 146 20.44 -2.03 -19.37
N GLY A 147 19.47 -2.27 -20.27
CA GLY A 147 19.65 -3.25 -21.34
C GLY A 147 20.99 -3.05 -22.05
N TYR A 148 21.77 -4.14 -22.15
CA TYR A 148 22.93 -4.26 -23.02
C TYR A 148 22.52 -5.05 -24.26
#